data_AF-A0AAD5VLP7-F1
#
_entry.id   AF-A0AAD5VLP7-F1
#
_cell.length_a   1.000
_cell.length_b   1.000
_cell.length_c   1.000
_cell.angle_alpha   90.00
_cell.angle_beta   90.00
_cell.angle_gamma   90.00
#
_symmetry.space_group_name_H-M   'P 1'
#
loop_
_entity.id
_entity.type
_entity.pdbx_description
1 polymer ?
#
loop_
_entity_poly.entity_id
_entity_poly.type
_entity_poly.pdbx_seq_one_letter_code
_entity_poly.pdbx_strand_id
1 'polypeptide(L)'
;METPLGIGHSIAKRIQSSQYNETPSRLYTPVPNCAGETSADVLVRHCKECKLCSVYDNLVVFVDGACPGNGTADARAGLGVFFHSDSPLNFSAPLPEGPHTNQRAEICAAIIALEIVKEFFDSGCHRGPWGNDFTGVIVISDSAYLVNAMTDWISKWLKNGWRNADGKRVVHKEDILELEELVEYLEGNRFSVKFWHVERSQNAYADALAKQAVAI
;
A
#
# COMPACT_ATOMS: atom_id res chain seq x y z
N MET A 1 -7.37 -39.90 -9.45
CA MET A 1 -7.82 -38.60 -9.97
C MET A 1 -8.21 -37.77 -8.76
N GLU A 2 -7.22 -37.11 -8.17
CA GLU A 2 -7.43 -36.24 -7.02
C GLU A 2 -7.83 -34.85 -7.52
N THR A 3 -8.92 -34.33 -6.98
CA THR A 3 -9.40 -32.96 -7.21
C THR A 3 -8.42 -31.96 -6.62
N PRO A 4 -8.06 -30.85 -7.33
CA PRO A 4 -7.20 -29.83 -6.75
C PRO A 4 -7.95 -29.11 -5.63
N LEU A 5 -7.20 -28.83 -4.56
CA LEU A 5 -7.58 -28.07 -3.37
C LEU A 5 -8.40 -26.82 -3.73
N GLY A 6 -9.68 -26.83 -3.37
CA GLY A 6 -10.51 -25.64 -3.34
C GLY A 6 -10.13 -24.77 -2.15
N ILE A 7 -9.18 -23.85 -2.35
CA ILE A 7 -8.92 -22.77 -1.40
C ILE A 7 -10.11 -21.82 -1.48
N GLY A 8 -10.99 -21.89 -0.49
CA GLY A 8 -12.05 -20.91 -0.32
C GLY A 8 -11.42 -19.56 0.00
N HIS A 9 -11.26 -18.71 -1.01
CA HIS A 9 -10.79 -17.33 -0.87
C HIS A 9 -11.88 -16.54 -0.13
N SER A 10 -11.85 -16.60 1.20
CA SER A 10 -12.67 -15.72 2.03
C SER A 10 -11.95 -14.38 2.09
N ILE A 11 -12.12 -13.54 1.07
CA ILE A 11 -11.62 -12.16 1.09
C ILE A 11 -12.19 -11.50 2.34
N ALA A 12 -11.33 -11.21 3.32
CA ALA A 12 -11.73 -10.43 4.49
C ALA A 12 -12.27 -9.09 3.99
N LYS A 13 -13.32 -8.54 4.64
CA LYS A 13 -13.84 -7.23 4.26
C LYS A 13 -12.76 -6.17 4.51
N ARG A 14 -12.03 -5.82 3.45
CA ARG A 14 -11.08 -4.70 3.44
C ARG A 14 -11.86 -3.40 3.47
N ILE A 15 -11.43 -2.49 4.33
CA ILE A 15 -12.16 -1.29 4.67
C ILE A 15 -11.56 -0.12 3.90
N GLN A 16 -12.40 0.65 3.20
CA GLN A 16 -12.02 1.92 2.57
C GLN A 16 -12.09 3.09 3.57
N SER A 17 -11.43 4.20 3.24
CA SER A 17 -11.40 5.43 4.06
C SER A 17 -12.76 5.94 4.50
N SER A 18 -13.79 5.81 3.66
CA SER A 18 -15.17 6.23 3.95
C SER A 18 -15.83 5.50 5.13
N GLN A 19 -15.27 4.36 5.54
CA GLN A 19 -15.75 3.56 6.68
C GLN A 19 -14.93 3.77 7.95
N TYR A 20 -13.80 4.50 7.89
CA TYR A 20 -13.08 4.97 9.05
C TYR A 20 -13.65 6.33 9.48
N ASN A 21 -14.11 6.45 10.73
CA ASN A 21 -14.44 7.74 11.35
C ASN A 21 -13.19 8.59 11.66
N GLU A 22 -12.06 8.29 11.02
CA GLU A 22 -10.77 8.92 11.22
C GLU A 22 -10.44 9.72 9.98
N THR A 23 -10.25 11.03 10.16
CA THR A 23 -9.95 11.93 9.05
C THR A 23 -8.48 11.81 8.66
N PRO A 24 -8.15 11.92 7.36
CA PRO A 24 -6.78 12.02 6.88
C PRO A 24 -5.94 13.05 7.68
N SER A 25 -6.54 14.19 8.05
CA SER A 25 -5.88 15.26 8.80
C SER A 25 -5.31 14.83 10.16
N ARG A 26 -5.79 13.76 10.79
CA ARG A 26 -5.20 13.19 12.01
C ARG A 26 -4.02 12.25 11.75
N LEU A 27 -3.92 11.68 10.54
CA LEU A 27 -2.76 10.92 10.06
C LEU A 27 -1.66 11.85 9.53
N TYR A 28 -2.09 12.99 8.96
CA TYR A 28 -1.26 13.97 8.25
C TYR A 28 -0.85 15.18 9.09
N THR A 29 -1.12 15.24 10.39
CA THR A 29 -0.40 16.21 11.24
C THR A 29 1.04 15.73 11.37
N PRO A 30 2.04 16.29 10.64
CA PRO A 30 3.42 16.10 11.04
C PRO A 30 3.51 16.56 12.49
N VAL A 31 4.10 15.74 13.35
CA VAL A 31 4.37 16.14 14.73
C VAL A 31 5.14 17.46 14.65
N PRO A 32 4.57 18.59 15.09
CA PRO A 32 5.29 19.84 15.08
C PRO A 32 6.44 19.69 16.07
N ASN A 33 7.68 19.82 15.59
CA ASN A 33 8.91 19.73 16.38
C ASN A 33 9.26 18.36 16.98
N CYS A 34 10.06 17.58 16.24
CA CYS A 34 11.16 16.81 16.83
C CYS A 34 12.27 17.77 17.34
N ALA A 35 11.93 18.64 18.30
CA ALA A 35 12.86 19.40 19.13
C ALA A 35 12.08 20.04 20.30
N GLY A 36 12.18 19.45 21.49
CA GLY A 36 11.73 20.06 22.73
C GLY A 36 10.28 19.78 23.10
N GLU A 37 10.12 18.96 24.12
CA GLU A 37 8.87 18.62 24.78
C GLU A 37 8.04 19.86 25.14
N THR A 38 6.73 19.87 24.84
CA THR A 38 5.64 19.95 25.84
C THR A 38 4.24 20.04 25.20
N SER A 39 3.32 19.29 25.81
CA SER A 39 1.85 19.28 25.66
C SER A 39 1.23 18.82 24.33
N ALA A 40 1.50 17.57 23.96
CA ALA A 40 0.58 16.61 23.28
C ALA A 40 1.34 15.28 23.09
N ASP A 41 1.29 14.38 24.09
CA ASP A 41 1.87 13.02 24.05
C ASP A 41 1.12 12.05 23.10
N VAL A 42 0.75 12.51 21.90
CA VAL A 42 -0.13 11.80 20.99
C VAL A 42 0.51 11.70 19.61
N LEU A 43 0.92 10.46 19.27
CA LEU A 43 0.93 9.86 17.92
C LEU A 43 2.17 9.78 17.02
N VAL A 44 3.43 9.94 17.48
CA VAL A 44 4.56 9.23 16.80
C VAL A 44 5.65 8.91 17.82
N ARG A 45 5.73 7.66 18.27
CA ARG A 45 6.98 7.12 18.84
C ARG A 45 7.62 6.24 17.77
N HIS A 46 8.95 6.28 17.68
CA HIS A 46 9.70 5.40 16.80
C HIS A 46 10.00 4.12 17.57
N CYS A 47 9.78 2.94 16.99
CA CYS A 47 10.40 1.74 17.54
C CYS A 47 11.92 1.95 17.54
N LYS A 48 12.59 1.77 18.68
CA LYS A 48 14.04 1.99 18.80
C LYS A 48 14.85 1.04 17.91
N GLU A 49 14.24 -0.06 17.48
CA GLU A 49 14.83 -1.08 16.62
C GLU A 49 14.48 -0.85 15.13
N CYS A 50 13.20 -0.66 14.79
CA CYS A 50 12.77 -0.60 13.39
C CYS A 50 12.36 0.79 12.85
N LYS A 51 12.30 1.82 13.72
CA LYS A 51 11.98 3.22 13.39
C LYS A 51 10.62 3.50 12.72
N LEU A 52 9.74 2.52 12.50
CA LEU A 52 8.49 2.71 11.78
C LEU A 52 7.44 3.58 12.49
N CYS A 53 6.60 4.26 11.70
CA CYS A 53 5.44 5.04 12.17
C CYS A 53 4.17 4.19 12.24
N SER A 54 3.26 4.52 13.17
CA SER A 54 2.00 3.82 13.36
C SER A 54 0.81 4.76 13.45
N VAL A 55 -0.34 4.28 13.01
CA VAL A 55 -1.66 4.83 13.36
C VAL A 55 -2.35 3.78 14.20
N TYR A 56 -2.48 4.08 15.49
CA TYR A 56 -2.77 3.09 16.53
C TYR A 56 -1.76 1.93 16.47
N ASP A 57 -2.26 0.72 16.24
CA ASP A 57 -1.53 -0.54 16.10
C ASP A 57 -1.30 -0.95 14.64
N ASN A 58 -1.56 -0.06 13.67
CA ASN A 58 -1.34 -0.33 12.25
C ASN A 58 -0.09 0.41 11.76
N LEU A 59 0.76 -0.29 11.03
CA LEU A 59 1.80 0.31 10.22
C LEU A 59 1.15 1.16 9.12
N VAL A 60 1.75 2.29 8.79
CA VAL A 60 1.29 3.13 7.67
C VAL A 60 2.37 3.19 6.61
N VAL A 61 1.95 3.00 5.36
CA VAL A 61 2.82 3.12 4.19
C VAL A 61 2.07 3.84 3.08
N PHE A 62 2.73 4.84 2.49
CA PHE A 62 2.25 5.58 1.33
C PHE A 62 2.87 5.00 0.08
N VAL A 63 2.07 4.86 -0.97
CA VAL A 63 2.52 4.34 -2.26
C VAL A 63 2.02 5.23 -3.39
N ASP A 64 2.84 5.38 -4.42
CA ASP A 64 2.50 6.13 -5.63
C ASP A 64 3.19 5.53 -6.87
N GLY A 65 2.55 5.70 -8.02
CA GLY A 65 3.10 5.37 -9.33
C GLY A 65 3.09 6.58 -10.26
N ALA A 66 4.24 6.90 -10.84
CA ALA A 66 4.37 7.98 -11.80
C ALA A 66 4.68 7.41 -13.18
N CYS A 67 3.87 7.74 -14.19
CA CYS A 67 4.17 7.41 -15.60
C CYS A 67 4.02 8.64 -16.51
N PRO A 68 5.04 9.51 -16.62
CA PRO A 68 5.07 10.55 -17.62
C PRO A 68 4.91 9.97 -19.03
N GLY A 69 4.08 10.59 -19.87
CA GLY A 69 3.79 10.08 -21.21
C GLY A 69 2.95 8.79 -21.21
N ASN A 70 2.22 8.48 -20.14
CA ASN A 70 1.31 7.33 -20.08
C ASN A 70 0.44 7.22 -21.35
N GLY A 71 0.44 6.04 -21.97
CA GLY A 71 -0.27 5.76 -23.24
C GLY A 71 0.53 6.05 -24.51
N THR A 72 1.77 6.51 -24.39
CA THR A 72 2.70 6.69 -25.52
C THR A 72 3.71 5.55 -25.62
N ALA A 73 4.39 5.42 -26.76
CA ALA A 73 5.44 4.42 -26.96
C ALA A 73 6.68 4.65 -26.08
N ASP A 74 6.94 5.91 -25.71
CA ASP A 74 8.08 6.32 -24.89
C ASP A 74 7.74 6.40 -23.41
N ALA A 75 6.55 5.90 -23.00
CA ALA A 75 6.14 5.89 -21.60
C ALA A 75 7.22 5.21 -20.74
N ARG A 76 7.64 5.91 -19.69
CA ARG A 76 8.51 5.40 -18.63
C ARG A 76 7.80 5.64 -17.32
N ALA A 77 7.89 4.65 -16.44
CA ALA A 77 7.19 4.69 -15.18
C ALA A 77 8.18 4.45 -14.04
N GLY A 78 7.90 5.06 -12.89
CA GLY A 78 8.59 4.85 -11.63
C GLY A 78 7.57 4.62 -10.52
N LEU A 79 8.01 4.00 -9.44
CA LEU A 79 7.20 3.73 -8.26
C LEU A 79 7.88 4.28 -7.01
N GLY A 80 7.08 4.64 -6.01
CA GLY A 80 7.52 5.19 -4.75
C GLY A 80 6.80 4.56 -3.57
N VAL A 81 7.55 4.21 -2.53
CA VAL A 81 7.05 3.69 -1.25
C VAL A 81 7.64 4.55 -0.13
N PHE A 82 6.78 5.16 0.67
CA PHE A 82 7.16 6.08 1.73
C PHE A 82 6.54 5.66 3.06
N PHE A 83 7.35 5.44 4.08
CA PHE A 83 6.90 5.19 5.45
C PHE A 83 6.94 6.48 6.28
N HIS A 84 8.10 7.11 6.36
CA HIS A 84 8.32 8.42 6.99
C HIS A 84 9.68 8.99 6.54
N SER A 85 9.94 10.28 6.81
CA SER A 85 11.08 11.03 6.25
C SER A 85 12.45 10.39 6.45
N ASP A 86 12.66 9.72 7.58
CA ASP A 86 13.94 9.11 7.96
C ASP A 86 13.92 7.56 7.89
N SER A 87 12.90 6.98 7.25
CA SER A 87 12.78 5.52 7.18
C SER A 87 13.83 4.93 6.25
N PRO A 88 14.63 3.95 6.70
CA PRO A 88 15.48 3.19 5.79
C PRO A 88 14.68 2.27 4.86
N LEU A 89 13.37 2.12 5.10
CA LEU A 89 12.47 1.31 4.28
C LEU A 89 11.78 2.11 3.16
N ASN A 90 12.04 3.42 3.05
CA ASN A 90 11.59 4.18 1.89
C ASN A 90 12.24 3.60 0.63
N PHE A 91 11.44 3.39 -0.41
CA PHE A 91 11.88 2.74 -1.64
C PHE A 91 11.42 3.54 -2.86
N SER A 92 12.26 3.56 -3.89
CA SER A 92 11.99 4.19 -5.17
C SER A 92 12.77 3.45 -6.25
N ALA A 93 12.10 3.07 -7.33
CA ALA A 93 12.72 2.41 -8.47
C ALA A 93 11.94 2.65 -9.76
N PRO A 94 12.60 2.59 -10.93
CA PRO A 94 11.89 2.47 -12.20
C PRO A 94 10.97 1.24 -12.18
N LEU A 95 9.82 1.34 -12.85
CA LEU A 95 8.93 0.21 -13.05
C LEU A 95 9.68 -0.89 -13.83
N PRO A 96 9.62 -2.17 -13.38
CA PRO A 96 10.29 -3.26 -14.08
C PRO A 96 9.66 -3.52 -15.46
N GLU A 97 10.31 -4.39 -16.24
CA GLU A 97 9.92 -4.76 -17.60
C GLU A 97 8.41 -5.04 -17.73
N GLY A 98 7.88 -4.75 -18.92
CA GLY A 98 6.46 -4.87 -19.24
C GLY A 98 5.83 -3.51 -19.57
N PRO A 99 4.49 -3.41 -19.54
CA PRO A 99 3.80 -2.17 -19.87
C PRO A 99 4.11 -1.06 -18.86
N HIS A 100 4.59 0.08 -19.34
CA HIS A 100 4.73 1.28 -18.52
C HIS A 100 3.41 2.07 -18.55
N THR A 101 2.60 1.87 -17.52
CA THR A 101 1.36 2.63 -17.32
C THR A 101 1.31 3.19 -15.91
N ASN A 102 0.53 4.24 -15.70
CA ASN A 102 0.35 4.78 -14.33
C ASN A 102 -0.26 3.71 -13.42
N GLN A 103 -1.32 3.02 -13.86
CA GLN A 103 -2.03 2.03 -13.06
C GLN A 103 -1.13 0.87 -12.62
N ARG A 104 -0.29 0.35 -13.53
CA ARG A 104 0.65 -0.72 -13.16
C ARG A 104 1.70 -0.22 -12.16
N ALA A 105 2.18 1.02 -12.30
CA ALA A 105 3.11 1.60 -11.34
C ALA A 105 2.53 1.74 -9.94
N GLU A 106 1.27 2.17 -9.81
CA GLU A 106 0.56 2.21 -8.53
C GLU A 106 0.45 0.82 -7.88
N ILE A 107 0.10 -0.21 -8.67
CA ILE A 107 -0.04 -1.58 -8.16
C ILE A 107 1.32 -2.14 -7.75
N CYS A 108 2.35 -1.99 -8.58
CA CYS A 108 3.70 -2.43 -8.23
C CYS A 108 4.24 -1.71 -7.00
N ALA A 109 3.95 -0.41 -6.81
CA ALA A 109 4.30 0.29 -5.58
C ALA A 109 3.68 -0.38 -4.33
N ALA A 110 2.41 -0.78 -4.43
CA ALA A 110 1.73 -1.51 -3.36
C ALA A 110 2.30 -2.93 -3.13
N ILE A 111 2.69 -3.63 -4.20
CA ILE A 111 3.36 -4.94 -4.10
C ILE A 111 4.65 -4.80 -3.31
N ILE A 112 5.55 -3.92 -3.73
CA ILE A 112 6.84 -3.69 -3.05
C ILE A 112 6.61 -3.26 -1.59
N ALA A 113 5.63 -2.40 -1.33
CA ALA A 113 5.29 -2.01 0.03
C ALA A 113 4.91 -3.22 0.90
N LEU A 114 4.04 -4.11 0.40
CA LEU A 114 3.64 -5.30 1.15
C LEU A 114 4.73 -6.36 1.24
N GLU A 115 5.64 -6.46 0.28
CA GLU A 115 6.85 -7.28 0.40
C GLU A 115 7.74 -6.81 1.54
N ILE A 116 8.01 -5.49 1.62
CA ILE A 116 8.76 -4.89 2.72
C ILE A 116 8.07 -5.16 4.07
N VAL A 117 6.74 -5.00 4.13
CA VAL A 117 5.97 -5.29 5.34
C VAL A 117 6.02 -6.78 5.70
N LYS A 118 5.97 -7.66 4.71
CA LYS A 118 6.09 -9.11 4.91
C LYS A 118 7.46 -9.47 5.44
N GLU A 119 8.55 -8.95 4.87
CA GLU A 119 9.90 -9.19 5.38
C GLU A 119 10.07 -8.66 6.80
N PHE A 120 9.52 -7.47 7.07
CA PHE A 120 9.50 -6.89 8.41
C PHE A 120 8.74 -7.79 9.40
N PHE A 121 7.57 -8.30 9.00
CA PHE A 121 6.81 -9.27 9.78
C PHE A 121 7.64 -10.55 10.01
N ASP A 122 8.14 -11.19 8.97
CA ASP A 122 8.87 -12.46 9.06
C ASP A 122 10.16 -12.35 9.90
N SER A 123 10.72 -11.15 10.06
CA SER A 123 11.88 -10.90 10.92
C SER A 123 11.61 -11.06 12.43
N GLY A 124 10.34 -11.11 12.84
CA GLY A 124 9.92 -11.22 14.24
C GLY A 124 9.94 -9.91 15.03
N CYS A 125 10.30 -8.79 14.40
CA CYS A 125 10.25 -7.46 15.01
C CYS A 125 8.86 -6.84 14.85
N HIS A 126 7.87 -7.27 15.63
CA HIS A 126 6.49 -6.76 15.51
C HIS A 126 6.14 -5.64 16.48
N ARG A 127 7.08 -5.23 17.33
CA ARG A 127 6.77 -4.28 18.41
C ARG A 127 6.51 -2.89 17.84
N GLY A 128 5.24 -2.51 17.92
CA GLY A 128 4.79 -1.16 17.72
C GLY A 128 5.39 -0.22 18.77
N PRO A 129 5.33 1.09 18.51
CA PRO A 129 6.07 2.07 19.30
C PRO A 129 5.50 2.31 20.72
N TRP A 130 4.38 1.68 21.05
CA TRP A 130 3.70 1.74 22.34
C TRP A 130 3.87 0.46 23.18
N GLY A 131 4.73 -0.47 22.72
CA GLY A 131 5.02 -1.73 23.43
C GLY A 131 4.04 -2.86 23.15
N ASN A 132 2.96 -2.61 22.39
CA ASN A 132 2.13 -3.63 21.76
C ASN A 132 2.65 -3.96 20.36
N ASP A 133 2.30 -5.14 19.86
CA ASP A 133 2.62 -5.52 18.50
C ASP A 133 1.74 -4.78 17.49
N PHE A 134 2.26 -4.58 16.28
CA PHE A 134 1.46 -4.18 15.13
C PHE A 134 0.44 -5.28 14.81
N THR A 135 -0.79 -4.88 14.48
CA THR A 135 -1.88 -5.79 14.12
C THR A 135 -2.27 -5.68 12.65
N GLY A 136 -1.62 -4.80 11.90
CA GLY A 136 -1.86 -4.64 10.48
C GLY A 136 -1.05 -3.53 9.82
N VAL A 137 -1.33 -3.34 8.53
CA VAL A 137 -0.82 -2.26 7.69
C VAL A 137 -1.96 -1.55 6.98
N ILE A 138 -1.84 -0.23 6.86
CA ILE A 138 -2.67 0.63 6.04
C ILE A 138 -1.81 1.13 4.87
N VAL A 139 -2.14 0.68 3.65
CA VAL A 139 -1.58 1.17 2.39
C VAL A 139 -2.38 2.40 1.96
N ILE A 140 -1.72 3.56 1.92
CA ILE A 140 -2.30 4.84 1.54
C ILE A 140 -1.89 5.17 0.11
N SER A 141 -2.86 5.53 -0.73
CA SER A 141 -2.62 5.93 -2.13
C SER A 141 -3.70 6.91 -2.59
N ASP A 142 -3.38 7.80 -3.53
CA ASP A 142 -4.33 8.63 -4.27
C ASP A 142 -4.84 7.96 -5.56
N SER A 143 -4.41 6.72 -5.83
CA SER A 143 -4.95 5.90 -6.92
C SER A 143 -6.27 5.26 -6.54
N ALA A 144 -7.37 5.90 -6.96
CA ALA A 144 -8.70 5.31 -6.84
C ALA A 144 -8.80 3.94 -7.53
N TYR A 145 -8.02 3.70 -8.58
CA TYR A 145 -7.99 2.39 -9.26
C TYR A 145 -7.43 1.31 -8.33
N LEU A 146 -6.26 1.53 -7.73
CA LEU A 146 -5.62 0.60 -6.80
C LEU A 146 -6.53 0.31 -5.60
N VAL A 147 -7.01 1.36 -4.93
CA VAL A 147 -7.81 1.19 -3.71
C VAL A 147 -9.11 0.45 -4.03
N ASN A 148 -9.84 0.84 -5.08
CA ASN A 148 -11.09 0.14 -5.42
C ASN A 148 -10.85 -1.29 -5.92
N ALA A 149 -9.75 -1.54 -6.64
CA ALA A 149 -9.36 -2.89 -7.06
C ALA A 149 -9.27 -3.81 -5.84
N MET A 150 -8.52 -3.39 -4.82
CA MET A 150 -8.23 -4.24 -3.66
C MET A 150 -9.36 -4.31 -2.63
N THR A 151 -10.29 -3.35 -2.59
CA THR A 151 -11.35 -3.33 -1.56
C THR A 151 -12.74 -3.72 -2.05
N ASP A 152 -13.06 -3.51 -3.33
CA ASP A 152 -14.41 -3.78 -3.87
C ASP A 152 -14.35 -4.70 -5.10
N TRP A 153 -13.56 -4.34 -6.10
CA TRP A 153 -13.68 -4.94 -7.42
C TRP A 153 -13.12 -6.35 -7.51
N ILE A 154 -12.04 -6.68 -6.80
CA ILE A 154 -11.41 -8.00 -6.86
C ILE A 154 -12.41 -9.13 -6.52
N SER A 155 -13.27 -8.91 -5.52
CA SER A 155 -14.31 -9.88 -5.13
C SER A 155 -15.32 -10.16 -6.26
N LYS A 156 -15.60 -9.17 -7.10
CA LYS A 156 -16.49 -9.27 -8.27
C LYS A 156 -15.75 -9.91 -9.44
N TRP A 157 -14.49 -9.52 -9.65
CA TRP A 157 -13.64 -10.06 -10.73
C TRP A 157 -13.36 -11.55 -10.57
N LEU A 158 -13.09 -12.02 -9.35
CA LEU A 158 -12.92 -13.45 -9.08
C LEU A 158 -14.19 -14.26 -9.44
N LYS A 159 -15.37 -13.70 -9.17
CA LYS A 159 -16.66 -14.37 -9.44
C LYS A 159 -17.07 -14.33 -10.92
N ASN A 160 -16.68 -13.28 -11.65
CA ASN A 160 -17.15 -13.04 -13.02
C ASN A 160 -16.09 -13.39 -14.10
N GLY A 161 -15.01 -14.07 -13.72
CA GLY A 161 -13.95 -14.47 -14.65
C GLY A 161 -13.11 -13.30 -15.15
N TRP A 162 -12.83 -12.32 -14.28
CA TRP A 162 -11.97 -11.17 -14.55
C TRP A 162 -12.47 -10.25 -15.67
N ARG A 163 -13.75 -9.86 -15.58
CA ARG A 163 -14.37 -8.89 -16.49
C ARG A 163 -14.75 -7.59 -15.77
N ASN A 164 -14.47 -6.46 -16.40
CA ASN A 164 -14.87 -5.14 -15.92
C ASN A 164 -16.38 -4.88 -16.19
N ALA A 165 -16.88 -3.72 -15.77
CA ALA A 165 -18.28 -3.34 -15.95
C ALA A 165 -18.73 -3.29 -17.43
N ASP A 166 -17.80 -3.04 -18.35
CA ASP A 166 -18.05 -3.06 -19.80
C ASP A 166 -17.94 -4.46 -20.42
N GLY A 167 -17.75 -5.50 -19.61
CA GLY A 167 -17.55 -6.88 -20.06
C GLY A 167 -16.17 -7.16 -20.67
N LYS A 168 -15.24 -6.20 -20.67
CA LYS A 168 -13.86 -6.37 -21.14
C LYS A 168 -13.01 -7.08 -20.09
N ARG A 169 -11.91 -7.72 -20.52
CA ARG A 169 -10.93 -8.30 -19.58
C ARG A 169 -10.27 -7.20 -18.76
N VAL A 170 -10.08 -7.45 -17.47
CA VAL A 170 -9.29 -6.57 -16.59
C VAL A 170 -7.84 -6.59 -17.07
N VAL A 171 -7.27 -5.41 -17.31
CA VAL A 171 -5.94 -5.26 -17.94
C VAL A 171 -4.82 -5.65 -16.99
N HIS A 172 -4.91 -5.25 -15.72
CA HIS A 172 -3.88 -5.46 -14.69
C HIS A 172 -4.19 -6.66 -13.80
N LYS A 173 -4.82 -7.70 -14.37
CA LYS A 173 -5.26 -8.88 -13.62
C LYS A 173 -4.09 -9.54 -12.90
N GLU A 174 -2.99 -9.76 -13.61
CA GLU A 174 -1.82 -10.46 -13.10
C GLU A 174 -1.17 -9.68 -11.95
N ASP A 175 -0.95 -8.36 -12.13
CA ASP A 175 -0.40 -7.50 -11.07
C ASP A 175 -1.33 -7.45 -9.83
N ILE A 176 -2.66 -7.44 -10.02
CA ILE A 176 -3.62 -7.45 -8.90
C ILE A 176 -3.64 -8.80 -8.17
N LEU A 177 -3.49 -9.91 -8.89
CA LEU A 177 -3.40 -11.25 -8.28
C LEU A 177 -2.13 -11.39 -7.44
N GLU A 178 -1.00 -10.89 -7.94
CA GLU A 178 0.25 -10.88 -7.17
C GLU A 178 0.11 -10.05 -5.88
N LEU A 179 -0.49 -8.86 -5.97
CA LEU A 179 -0.80 -8.06 -4.78
C LEU A 179 -1.75 -8.79 -3.83
N GLU A 180 -2.74 -9.51 -4.34
CA GLU A 180 -3.68 -10.31 -3.55
C GLU A 180 -2.99 -11.43 -2.77
N GLU A 181 -2.04 -12.13 -3.38
CA GLU A 181 -1.30 -13.21 -2.72
C GLU A 181 -0.53 -12.70 -1.48
N LEU A 182 0.06 -11.50 -1.55
CA LEU A 182 0.71 -10.86 -0.41
C LEU A 182 -0.30 -10.47 0.68
N VAL A 183 -1.47 -9.98 0.28
CA VAL A 183 -2.54 -9.67 1.24
C VAL A 183 -3.02 -10.93 1.96
N GLU A 184 -3.31 -12.01 1.22
CA GLU A 184 -3.76 -13.27 1.80
C GLU A 184 -2.72 -13.86 2.74
N TYR A 185 -1.43 -13.74 2.42
CA TYR A 185 -0.35 -14.15 3.29
C TYR A 185 -0.39 -13.40 4.64
N LEU A 186 -0.46 -12.06 4.61
CA LEU A 186 -0.47 -11.25 5.83
C LEU A 186 -1.74 -11.49 6.65
N GLU A 187 -2.92 -11.50 6.01
CA GLU A 187 -4.21 -11.71 6.68
C GLU A 187 -4.31 -13.13 7.27
N GLY A 188 -3.77 -14.14 6.57
CA GLY A 188 -3.66 -15.52 7.07
C GLY A 188 -2.80 -15.64 8.34
N ASN A 189 -1.82 -14.74 8.49
CA ASN A 189 -1.00 -14.60 9.70
C ASN A 189 -1.58 -13.63 10.73
N ARG A 190 -2.88 -13.29 10.62
CA ARG A 190 -3.61 -12.36 11.51
C ARG A 190 -3.07 -10.93 11.49
N PHE A 191 -2.39 -10.54 10.42
CA PHE A 191 -1.92 -9.19 10.18
C PHE A 191 -2.84 -8.52 9.16
N SER A 192 -3.69 -7.60 9.62
CA SER A 192 -4.73 -7.01 8.75
C SER A 192 -4.12 -6.11 7.68
N VAL A 193 -4.63 -6.18 6.44
CA VAL A 193 -4.22 -5.27 5.36
C VAL A 193 -5.38 -4.39 4.94
N LYS A 194 -5.14 -3.09 4.90
CA LYS A 194 -6.16 -2.07 4.61
C LYS A 194 -5.65 -1.15 3.52
N PHE A 195 -6.57 -0.63 2.71
CA PHE A 195 -6.26 0.33 1.64
C PHE A 195 -7.06 1.61 1.86
N TRP A 196 -6.37 2.75 1.83
CA TRP A 196 -6.96 4.05 2.10
C TRP A 196 -6.72 4.99 0.92
N HIS A 197 -7.82 5.47 0.33
CA HIS A 197 -7.78 6.49 -0.71
C HIS A 197 -7.69 7.90 -0.14
N VAL A 198 -6.70 8.68 -0.58
CA VAL A 198 -6.46 10.07 -0.15
C VAL A 198 -6.43 11.01 -1.35
N GLU A 199 -6.48 12.32 -1.10
CA GLU A 199 -6.22 13.29 -2.18
C GLU A 199 -4.73 13.31 -2.52
N ARG A 200 -4.40 13.58 -3.78
CA ARG A 200 -3.01 13.64 -4.28
C ARG A 200 -2.11 14.59 -3.49
N SER A 201 -2.64 15.72 -3.03
CA SER A 201 -1.93 16.70 -2.21
C SER A 201 -1.40 16.10 -0.90
N GLN A 202 -2.04 15.03 -0.42
CA GLN A 202 -1.70 14.35 0.81
C GLN A 202 -0.68 13.21 0.56
N ASN A 203 -0.56 12.71 -0.66
CA ASN A 203 0.39 11.65 -1.05
C ASN A 203 1.73 12.19 -1.61
N ALA A 204 2.09 13.44 -1.29
CA ALA A 204 3.17 14.16 -1.96
C ALA A 204 4.56 13.52 -1.82
N TYR A 205 4.84 12.82 -0.72
CA TYR A 205 6.15 12.18 -0.52
C TYR A 205 6.33 10.93 -1.38
N ALA A 206 5.30 10.07 -1.47
CA ALA A 206 5.34 8.92 -2.36
C ALA A 206 5.38 9.35 -3.83
N ASP A 207 4.60 10.38 -4.21
CA ASP A 207 4.63 10.99 -5.55
C ASP A 207 6.01 11.53 -5.92
N ALA A 208 6.70 12.17 -4.98
CA ALA A 208 8.07 12.64 -5.20
C ALA A 208 9.05 11.46 -5.43
N LEU A 209 8.96 10.39 -4.63
CA LEU A 209 9.76 9.19 -4.80
C LEU A 209 9.49 8.50 -6.15
N ALA A 210 8.23 8.38 -6.55
CA ALA A 210 7.86 7.75 -7.82
C ALA A 210 8.38 8.54 -9.02
N LYS A 211 8.23 9.87 -9.00
CA LYS A 211 8.74 10.76 -10.06
C LYS A 211 10.26 10.74 -10.17
N GLN A 212 10.98 10.69 -9.05
CA GLN A 212 12.44 10.59 -9.05
C GLN A 212 12.93 9.30 -9.74
N ALA A 213 12.14 8.23 -9.63
CA ALA A 213 12.46 6.92 -10.18
C ALA A 213 12.16 6.75 -11.67
N VAL A 214 11.44 7.69 -12.29
CA VAL A 214 11.12 7.61 -13.72
C VAL A 214 12.44 7.62 -14.50
N ALA A 215 12.78 6.50 -15.11
CA ALA A 215 13.96 6.38 -15.96
C ALA A 215 13.85 7.36 -17.15
N ILE A 216 14.96 8.08 -17.42
CA ILE A 216 15.14 8.93 -18.61
C ILE A 216 15.63 8.07 -19.77
#